data_AF-A0AAQ3N0E8-F1
#
_entry.id   AF-A0AAQ3N0E8-F1
#
_cell.length_a   1.000
_cell.length_b   1.000
_cell.length_c   1.000
_cell.angle_alpha   90.00
_cell.angle_beta   90.00
_cell.angle_gamma   90.00
#
_symmetry.space_group_name_H-M   'P 1'
#
loop_
_entity.id
_entity.type
_entity.pdbx_description
1 polymer ?
#
loop_
_entity_poly.entity_id
_entity_poly.type
_entity_poly.pdbx_seq_one_letter_code
_entity_poly.pdbx_strand_id
1 'polypeptide(L)'
;MGYRELDIFIQQKEGKKILDLEKQSALCSRLKLEMLHPLRVIIANRGPDTELLVANPVELSGKGRPRVFYDVTLALKTLGICVFSVRKFRNDSKSGISFYI
;
A
#
# COMPACT_ATOMS: atom_id res chain seq x y z
N MET A 1 -4.91 16.92 7.48
CA MET A 1 -4.05 16.26 6.46
C MET A 1 -2.63 16.28 6.99
N GLY A 2 -2.02 15.12 7.23
CA GLY A 2 -0.69 15.04 7.84
C GLY A 2 0.41 15.18 6.80
N TYR A 3 1.31 16.13 6.98
CA TYR A 3 2.58 16.20 6.25
C TYR A 3 3.62 15.36 6.99
N ARG A 4 4.39 14.56 6.26
CA ARG A 4 5.55 13.82 6.79
C ARG A 4 6.75 14.14 5.90
N GLU A 5 7.81 14.60 6.53
CA GLU A 5 9.12 14.78 5.90
C GLU A 5 9.86 13.44 5.91
N LEU A 6 10.57 13.13 4.83
CA LEU A 6 11.18 11.82 4.65
C LEU A 6 12.49 11.96 3.89
N ASP A 7 13.60 11.65 4.55
CA ASP A 7 14.94 11.62 3.95
C ASP A 7 15.24 10.22 3.40
N ILE A 8 15.54 10.14 2.10
CA ILE A 8 15.82 8.87 1.42
C ILE A 8 17.27 8.87 0.92
N PHE A 9 18.02 7.85 1.31
CA PHE A 9 19.35 7.59 0.77
C PHE A 9 19.31 6.41 -0.21
N ILE A 10 19.76 6.64 -1.44
CA ILE A 10 19.68 5.64 -2.51
C ILE A 10 21.07 5.42 -3.11
N GLN A 11 21.49 4.16 -3.10
CA GLN A 11 22.76 3.71 -3.67
C GLN A 11 22.52 2.70 -4.79
N GLN A 12 23.40 2.73 -5.78
CA GLN A 12 23.52 1.67 -6.78
C GLN A 12 24.08 0.40 -6.12
N LYS A 13 24.02 -0.73 -6.82
CA LYS A 13 24.45 -2.04 -6.31
C LYS A 13 25.90 -2.04 -5.81
N GLU A 14 26.73 -1.15 -6.34
CA GLU A 14 28.14 -0.95 -6.00
C GLU A 14 28.36 0.02 -4.82
N GLY A 15 27.29 0.46 -4.12
CA GLY A 15 27.37 1.43 -3.02
C GLY A 15 27.54 2.89 -3.47
N LYS A 16 27.53 3.15 -4.78
CA LYS A 16 27.73 4.49 -5.34
C LYS A 16 26.43 5.29 -5.33
N LYS A 17 26.53 6.60 -5.07
CA LYS A 17 25.39 7.52 -5.21
C LYS A 17 24.98 7.63 -6.68
N ILE A 18 23.69 7.81 -6.94
CA ILE A 18 23.18 8.16 -8.28
C ILE A 18 23.52 9.63 -8.49
N LEU A 19 24.51 9.96 -9.33
CA LEU A 19 24.90 11.35 -9.61
C LEU A 19 24.22 11.93 -10.86
N ASP A 20 23.66 11.05 -11.69
CA ASP A 20 22.95 11.38 -12.91
C ASP A 20 21.62 12.08 -12.59
N LEU A 21 21.50 13.33 -13.03
CA LEU A 21 20.38 14.21 -12.70
C LEU A 21 19.04 13.69 -13.27
N GLU A 22 19.06 13.12 -14.47
CA GLU A 22 17.85 12.56 -15.10
C GLU A 22 17.37 11.33 -14.34
N LYS A 23 18.28 10.43 -13.95
CA LYS A 23 17.95 9.26 -13.14
C LYS A 23 17.43 9.65 -11.75
N GLN A 24 18.02 10.66 -11.11
CA GLN A 24 17.49 11.20 -9.86
C GLN A 24 16.08 11.75 -10.04
N SER A 25 15.84 12.55 -11.08
CA SER A 25 14.54 13.15 -11.38
C SER A 25 13.47 12.10 -11.67
N ALA A 26 13.80 11.09 -12.49
CA ALA A 26 12.90 9.99 -12.81
C ALA A 26 12.53 9.17 -11.57
N LEU A 27 13.51 8.89 -10.71
CA LEU A 27 13.32 8.18 -9.46
C LEU A 27 12.46 8.97 -8.46
N CYS A 28 12.75 10.26 -8.30
CA CYS A 28 12.00 11.16 -7.43
C CYS A 28 10.54 11.31 -7.92
N SER A 29 10.34 11.41 -9.23
CA SER A 29 9.00 11.44 -9.85
C SER A 29 8.23 10.15 -9.61
N ARG A 30 8.89 9.00 -9.74
CA ARG A 30 8.28 7.69 -9.44
C ARG A 30 7.90 7.57 -7.97
N LEU A 31 8.80 7.97 -7.06
CA LEU A 31 8.54 7.98 -5.61
C LEU A 31 7.34 8.86 -5.27
N LYS A 32 7.27 10.08 -5.80
CA LYS A 32 6.12 10.98 -5.61
C LYS A 32 4.82 10.34 -6.12
N LEU A 33 4.84 9.68 -7.27
CA LEU A 33 3.66 9.00 -7.83
C LEU A 33 3.16 7.86 -6.94
N GLU A 34 4.07 7.04 -6.41
CA GLU A 34 3.74 5.95 -5.48
C GLU A 34 3.23 6.52 -4.14
N MET A 35 3.83 7.63 -3.66
CA MET A 35 3.40 8.31 -2.43
C MET A 35 2.07 9.05 -2.55
N LEU A 36 1.64 9.44 -3.75
CA LEU A 36 0.30 10.01 -3.98
C LEU A 36 -0.82 9.01 -3.73
N HIS A 37 -0.50 7.72 -3.75
CA HIS A 37 -1.47 6.66 -3.60
C HIS A 37 -1.03 5.65 -2.52
N PRO A 38 -0.84 6.11 -1.27
CA PRO A 38 -0.40 5.24 -0.18
C PRO A 38 -1.45 4.15 0.05
N LEU A 39 -1.03 3.02 0.64
CA LEU A 39 -1.94 1.99 1.12
C LEU A 39 -3.07 2.63 1.93
N ARG A 40 -4.30 2.58 1.42
CA ARG A 40 -5.48 3.15 2.08
C ARG A 40 -6.07 2.08 2.96
N VAL A 41 -5.98 2.28 4.27
CA VAL A 41 -6.62 1.44 5.29
C VAL A 41 -7.75 2.24 5.90
N ILE A 42 -8.97 1.70 5.87
CA ILE A 42 -10.17 2.33 6.42
C ILE A 42 -10.88 1.30 7.29
N ILE A 43 -11.22 1.68 8.53
CA ILE A 43 -12.12 0.91 9.37
C ILE A 43 -13.54 1.44 9.11
N ALA A 44 -14.46 0.54 8.76
CA ALA A 44 -15.86 0.83 8.54
C ALA A 44 -16.73 -0.10 9.38
N ASN A 45 -17.83 0.41 9.91
CA ASN A 45 -18.82 -0.41 10.60
C ASN A 45 -19.87 -0.91 9.60
N ARG A 46 -20.11 -2.22 9.54
CA ARG A 46 -21.22 -2.83 8.79
C ARG A 46 -22.12 -3.61 9.76
N GLY A 47 -22.95 -2.90 10.53
CA GLY A 47 -23.83 -3.53 11.51
C GLY A 47 -23.05 -4.03 12.73
N PRO A 48 -23.27 -5.26 13.22
CA PRO A 48 -22.49 -5.82 14.34
C PRO A 48 -21.02 -6.11 13.96
N ASP A 49 -20.71 -6.17 12.66
CA ASP A 49 -19.38 -6.55 12.17
C ASP A 49 -18.50 -5.32 11.89
N THR A 50 -17.21 -5.46 12.17
CA THR A 50 -16.19 -4.46 11.81
C THR A 50 -15.52 -4.86 10.49
N GLU A 51 -15.45 -3.92 9.55
CA GLU A 51 -14.86 -4.12 8.23
C GLU A 51 -13.58 -3.29 8.09
N LEU A 52 -12.46 -3.94 7.80
CA LEU A 52 -11.18 -3.31 7.46
C LEU A 52 -10.98 -3.32 5.94
N LEU A 53 -11.18 -2.16 5.32
CA LEU A 53 -10.96 -1.94 3.90
C LEU A 53 -9.50 -1.57 3.65
N VAL A 54 -8.79 -2.43 2.93
CA VAL A 54 -7.41 -2.19 2.51
C VAL A 54 -7.36 -2.07 0.99
N ALA A 55 -7.17 -0.85 0.52
CA ALA A 55 -6.94 -0.56 -0.89
C ALA A 55 -5.51 -0.09 -1.09
N ASN A 56 -4.67 -0.96 -1.65
CA ASN A 56 -3.50 -0.50 -2.37
C ASN A 56 -3.93 -0.18 -3.80
N PRO A 57 -3.50 0.92 -4.42
CA PRO A 57 -3.65 1.08 -5.86
C PRO A 57 -3.07 -0.16 -6.52
N VAL A 58 -3.84 -0.74 -7.43
CA VAL A 58 -3.31 -1.76 -8.33
C VAL A 58 -2.12 -1.13 -9.03
N GLU A 59 -0.98 -1.83 -9.03
CA GLU A 59 0.05 -1.49 -9.99
C GLU A 59 -0.62 -1.46 -11.37
N LEU A 60 -0.31 -0.44 -12.17
CA LEU A 60 -0.73 -0.31 -13.57
C LEU A 60 -0.43 -1.57 -14.42
N SER A 61 0.34 -2.52 -13.87
CA SER A 61 0.67 -3.83 -14.44
C SER A 61 -0.49 -4.85 -14.44
N GLY A 62 -1.61 -4.60 -13.73
CA GLY A 62 -2.76 -5.51 -13.67
C GLY A 62 -2.48 -6.85 -12.95
N LYS A 63 -1.25 -7.06 -12.51
CA LYS A 63 -0.80 -8.17 -11.69
C LYS A 63 -0.74 -7.65 -10.26
N GLY A 64 -1.88 -7.69 -9.56
CA GLY A 64 -1.98 -7.14 -8.20
C GLY A 64 -0.86 -7.66 -7.29
N ARG A 65 -0.44 -6.88 -6.28
CA ARG A 65 0.57 -7.31 -5.30
C ARG A 65 -0.04 -8.34 -4.34
N PRO A 66 0.36 -9.61 -4.36
CA PRO A 66 -0.07 -10.60 -3.35
C PRO A 66 0.42 -10.23 -1.93
N ARG A 67 1.41 -9.32 -1.84
CA ARG A 67 2.05 -8.89 -0.60
C ARG A 67 1.13 -8.17 0.37
N VAL A 68 0.25 -7.29 -0.12
CA VAL A 68 -0.67 -6.52 0.75
C VAL A 68 -1.61 -7.43 1.53
N PHE A 69 -2.09 -8.51 0.90
CA PHE A 69 -2.92 -9.50 1.58
C PHE A 69 -2.15 -10.23 2.69
N TYR A 70 -0.92 -10.67 2.39
CA TYR A 70 -0.06 -11.33 3.37
C TYR A 70 0.29 -10.40 4.54
N ASP A 71 0.73 -9.17 4.26
CA ASP A 71 1.18 -8.21 5.26
C ASP A 71 0.04 -7.83 6.21
N VAL A 72 -1.17 -7.60 5.69
CA VAL A 72 -2.37 -7.30 6.51
C VAL A 72 -2.78 -8.50 7.35
N THR A 73 -2.83 -9.69 6.75
CA THR A 73 -3.21 -10.91 7.48
C THR A 73 -2.22 -11.22 8.60
N LEU A 74 -0.92 -11.04 8.34
CA LEU A 74 0.13 -11.21 9.33
C LEU A 74 0.00 -10.19 10.47
N ALA A 75 -0.22 -8.92 10.16
CA ALA A 75 -0.40 -7.88 11.17
C ALA A 75 -1.62 -8.15 12.06
N LEU A 76 -2.78 -8.50 11.47
CA LEU A 76 -3.98 -8.86 12.23
C LEU A 76 -3.75 -10.06 13.13
N LYS A 77 -3.07 -11.10 12.63
CA LYS A 77 -2.69 -12.28 13.41
C LYS A 77 -1.77 -11.91 14.59
N THR A 78 -0.77 -11.07 14.37
CA THR A 78 0.14 -10.61 15.43
C THR A 78 -0.60 -9.79 16.50
N LEU A 79 -1.64 -9.06 16.11
CA LEU A 79 -2.50 -8.31 17.03
C LEU A 79 -3.57 -9.17 17.73
N GLY A 80 -3.66 -10.47 17.41
CA GLY A 80 -4.70 -11.36 17.94
C GLY A 80 -6.10 -11.08 17.40
N ILE A 81 -6.21 -10.36 16.28
CA ILE A 81 -7.48 -10.04 15.64
C ILE A 81 -7.83 -11.17 14.68
N CYS A 82 -9.00 -11.78 14.89
CA CYS A 82 -9.50 -12.83 14.02
C CYS A 82 -9.99 -12.23 12.70
N VAL A 83 -9.79 -12.93 11.59
CA VAL A 83 -10.37 -12.57 10.30
C VAL A 83 -11.45 -13.60 9.98
N PHE A 84 -12.71 -13.18 9.98
CA PHE A 84 -13.86 -14.05 9.72
C PHE A 84 -14.06 -14.30 8.23
N SER A 85 -13.77 -13.29 7.40
CA SER A 85 -13.96 -13.37 5.95
C SER A 85 -13.10 -12.35 5.23
N VAL A 86 -12.75 -12.64 3.97
CA VAL A 86 -12.03 -11.70 3.10
C VAL A 86 -12.69 -11.61 1.73
N ARG A 87 -12.93 -10.39 1.25
CA ARG A 87 -13.58 -10.12 -0.04
C ARG A 87 -12.75 -9.16 -0.90
N LYS A 88 -12.56 -9.49 -2.17
CA LYS A 88 -12.02 -8.55 -3.17
C LYS A 88 -13.15 -7.66 -3.71
N PHE A 89 -12.88 -6.38 -3.89
CA PHE A 89 -13.80 -5.44 -4.54
C PHE A 89 -13.10 -4.65 -5.64
N ARG A 90 -13.86 -4.27 -6.67
CA ARG A 90 -13.41 -3.44 -7.78
C ARG A 90 -14.57 -2.55 -8.23
N ASN A 91 -14.33 -1.25 -8.23
CA ASN A 91 -15.21 -0.21 -8.76
C ASN A 91 -14.42 0.58 -9.82
N ASP A 92 -15.10 1.45 -10.58
CA ASP A 92 -14.55 2.16 -11.75
C ASP A 92 -13.23 2.90 -11.53
N SER A 93 -12.96 3.31 -10.29
CA SER A 93 -11.74 4.05 -9.93
C SER A 93 -10.83 3.32 -8.94
N LYS A 94 -11.26 2.20 -8.33
CA LYS A 94 -10.56 1.59 -7.18
C LYS A 94 -10.78 0.08 -7.09
N SER A 95 -9.71 -0.67 -6.89
CA SER A 95 -9.78 -2.06 -6.43
C SER A 95 -9.14 -2.20 -5.05
N GLY A 96 -9.61 -3.12 -4.24
CA GLY A 96 -9.07 -3.38 -2.91
C GLY A 96 -9.54 -4.71 -2.33
N ILE A 97 -9.17 -4.91 -1.06
CA ILE A 97 -9.51 -6.09 -0.27
C ILE A 97 -10.23 -5.60 0.98
N SER A 98 -11.33 -6.26 1.32
CA SER A 98 -12.07 -6.07 2.56
C SER A 98 -11.82 -7.25 3.48
N PHE A 99 -11.42 -6.99 4.72
CA PHE A 99 -11.27 -7.99 5.78
C PHE A 99 -12.40 -7.76 6.80
N TYR A 100 -13.16 -8.82 7.10
CA TYR A 100 -14.13 -8.81 8.19
C TYR A 100 -13.41 -9.30 9.44
N ILE A 101 -13.33 -8.43 10.44
CA ILE A 101 -12.55 -8.62 11.67
C ILE A 101 -13.40 -8.51 12.93
#